data_AF-A0A3D9L5Y9-F1
#
_entry.id   AF-A0A3D9L5Y9-F1
#
_cell.length_a   1.000
_cell.length_b   1.000
_cell.length_c   1.000
_cell.angle_alpha   90.00
_cell.angle_beta   90.00
_cell.angle_gamma   90.00
#
_symmetry.space_group_name_H-M   'P 1'
#
loop_
_entity.id
_entity.type
_entity.pdbx_description
1 polymer ?
#
loop_
_entity_poly.entity_id
_entity_poly.type
_entity_poly.pdbx_seq_one_letter_code
_entity_poly.pdbx_strand_id
1 'polypeptide(L)'
;MKKYLILSALLTVCCLALYYLANDLWLEGFLHAKFPTIVGFFFIQSLIVSWVFAQAEKDNWQTPIYALGAITFRLLTGFFFLAVLFVMKLDDMKALMIQFVGLYLTYLVFELFAVLPNLRRN
;
A
#
# COMPACT_ATOMS: atom_id res chain seq x y z
N MET A 1 -0.41 2.88 16.02
CA MET A 1 0.52 2.52 14.94
C MET A 1 0.74 1.02 14.73
N LYS A 2 1.09 0.23 15.75
CA LYS A 2 1.25 -1.24 15.60
C LYS A 2 0.06 -1.94 14.93
N LYS A 3 -1.17 -1.50 15.23
CA LYS A 3 -2.41 -1.99 14.60
C LYS A 3 -2.45 -1.75 13.08
N TYR A 4 -1.97 -0.61 12.59
CA TYR A 4 -1.89 -0.32 11.16
C TYR A 4 -0.92 -1.27 10.45
N LEU A 5 0.27 -1.47 11.03
CA LEU A 5 1.24 -2.41 10.46
C LEU A 5 0.70 -3.84 10.44
N ILE A 6 0.03 -4.28 11.51
CA ILE A 6 -0.63 -5.60 11.57
C ILE A 6 -1.70 -5.72 10.47
N LEU A 7 -2.57 -4.72 10.31
CA LEU A 7 -3.59 -4.72 9.27
C LEU A 7 -2.99 -4.74 7.86
N SER A 8 -1.94 -3.96 7.63
CA SER A 8 -1.21 -3.96 6.34
C SER A 8 -0.56 -5.32 6.06
N ALA A 9 0.05 -5.96 7.07
CA ALA A 9 0.62 -7.29 6.94
C ALA A 9 -0.45 -8.36 6.67
N LEU A 10 -1.58 -8.32 7.38
CA LEU A 10 -2.71 -9.20 7.13
C LEU A 10 -3.26 -9.02 5.71
N LEU A 11 -3.41 -7.77 5.25
CA LEU A 11 -3.83 -7.49 3.89
C LEU A 11 -2.84 -8.06 2.87
N THR A 12 -1.54 -7.86 3.06
CA THR A 12 -0.49 -8.43 2.20
C THR A 12 -0.61 -9.96 2.13
N VAL A 13 -0.71 -10.62 3.28
CA VAL A 13 -0.84 -12.08 3.35
C VAL A 13 -2.11 -12.55 2.66
N CYS A 14 -3.26 -11.90 2.89
CA CYS A 14 -4.51 -12.20 2.22
C CYS A 14 -4.40 -12.01 0.70
N CYS A 15 -3.82 -10.92 0.21
CA CYS A 15 -3.62 -10.67 -1.22
C CYS A 15 -2.72 -11.72 -1.87
N LEU A 16 -1.63 -12.13 -1.20
CA LEU A 16 -0.75 -13.18 -1.70
C LEU A 16 -1.44 -14.55 -1.68
N ALA A 17 -2.16 -14.89 -0.60
CA ALA A 17 -2.93 -16.13 -0.54
C ALA A 17 -3.99 -16.18 -1.64
N LEU A 18 -4.73 -15.09 -1.86
CA LEU A 18 -5.68 -14.96 -2.97
C LEU A 18 -5.00 -15.14 -4.33
N TYR A 19 -3.81 -14.58 -4.52
CA TYR A 19 -3.04 -14.76 -5.76
C TYR A 19 -2.69 -16.21 -6.03
N TYR A 20 -2.11 -16.91 -5.04
CA TYR A 20 -1.72 -18.31 -5.21
C TYR A 20 -2.94 -19.23 -5.35
N LEU A 21 -3.99 -19.01 -4.57
CA LEU A 21 -5.23 -19.80 -4.68
C LEU A 21 -5.94 -19.56 -6.02
N ALA A 22 -6.01 -18.32 -6.52
CA ALA A 22 -6.66 -18.01 -7.78
C ALA A 22 -5.88 -18.59 -8.99
N ASN A 23 -4.55 -18.63 -8.93
CA ASN A 23 -3.74 -19.29 -9.95
C ASN A 23 -3.91 -20.82 -9.93
N ASP A 24 -4.12 -21.43 -8.77
CA ASP A 24 -4.30 -22.89 -8.65
C ASP A 24 -5.74 -23.33 -8.99
N LEU A 25 -6.74 -22.47 -8.78
CA LEU A 25 -8.16 -22.75 -8.92
C LEU A 25 -8.77 -22.14 -10.18
N TRP A 26 -8.45 -22.62 -11.40
CA TRP A 26 -9.19 -22.36 -12.66
C TRP A 26 -9.53 -20.88 -13.00
N LEU A 27 -9.07 -19.90 -12.22
CA LEU A 27 -9.24 -18.44 -12.36
C LEU A 27 -7.97 -17.84 -12.96
N GLU A 28 -7.22 -18.65 -13.70
CA GLU A 28 -6.02 -18.25 -14.42
C GLU A 28 -6.34 -17.02 -15.29
N GLY A 29 -5.57 -15.95 -15.09
CA GLY A 29 -5.68 -14.71 -15.86
C GLY A 29 -6.46 -13.56 -15.20
N PHE A 30 -7.13 -13.76 -14.06
CA PHE A 30 -7.81 -12.63 -13.39
C PHE A 30 -6.83 -11.68 -12.67
N LEU A 31 -5.78 -12.24 -12.08
CA LEU A 31 -4.70 -11.48 -11.43
C LEU A 31 -3.48 -11.42 -12.34
N HIS A 32 -2.85 -10.25 -12.41
CA HIS A 32 -1.71 -10.05 -13.28
C HIS A 32 -0.50 -10.86 -12.78
N ALA A 33 0.37 -11.33 -13.68
CA ALA A 33 1.57 -12.10 -13.30
C ALA A 33 2.50 -11.33 -12.32
N LYS A 34 2.51 -10.00 -12.42
CA LYS A 34 3.26 -9.09 -11.53
C LYS A 34 2.46 -8.61 -10.31
N PHE A 35 1.28 -9.19 -10.03
CA PHE A 35 0.48 -8.85 -8.85
C PHE A 35 1.25 -9.01 -7.52
N PRO A 36 2.06 -10.07 -7.31
CA PRO A 36 2.87 -10.17 -6.09
C PRO A 36 3.88 -9.03 -5.95
N THR A 37 4.41 -8.51 -7.07
CA THR A 37 5.35 -7.39 -7.08
C THR A 37 4.70 -6.10 -6.57
N ILE A 38 3.48 -5.80 -7.04
CA ILE A 38 2.76 -4.60 -6.58
C ILE A 38 2.32 -4.72 -5.12
N VAL A 39 1.92 -5.92 -4.68
CA VAL A 39 1.59 -6.20 -3.27
C VAL A 39 2.81 -5.99 -2.37
N GLY A 40 3.97 -6.53 -2.78
CA GLY A 40 5.23 -6.34 -2.06
C GLY A 40 5.64 -4.86 -1.96
N PHE A 41 5.46 -4.10 -3.05
CA PHE A 41 5.71 -2.66 -3.06
C PHE A 41 4.87 -1.90 -2.01
N PHE A 42 3.55 -2.13 -1.97
CA PHE A 42 2.67 -1.48 -0.98
C PHE A 42 2.98 -1.90 0.47
N PHE A 43 3.42 -3.14 0.66
CA PHE A 43 3.87 -3.61 1.98
C PHE A 43 5.14 -2.88 2.44
N ILE A 44 6.14 -2.73 1.56
CA ILE A 44 7.36 -1.96 1.85
C ILE A 44 7.03 -0.50 2.16
N GLN A 45 6.15 0.14 1.37
CA GLN A 45 5.67 1.49 1.68
C GLN A 45 5.02 1.54 3.07
N SER A 46 4.22 0.53 3.43
CA SER A 46 3.56 0.47 4.75
C SER A 46 4.56 0.34 5.89
N LEU A 47 5.67 -0.37 5.70
CA LEU A 47 6.78 -0.43 6.66
C LEU A 47 7.44 0.95 6.84
N ILE A 48 7.73 1.65 5.74
CA ILE A 48 8.34 2.99 5.77
C ILE A 48 7.41 3.98 6.47
N VAL A 49 6.13 4.00 6.10
CA VAL A 49 5.10 4.82 6.74
C VAL A 49 5.03 4.53 8.24
N SER A 50 4.99 3.25 8.63
CA SER A 50 4.96 2.86 10.04
C SER A 50 6.21 3.34 10.79
N TRP A 51 7.36 3.34 10.13
CA TRP A 51 8.61 3.85 10.70
C TRP A 51 8.60 5.38 10.88
N VAL A 52 8.14 6.14 9.87
CA VAL A 52 7.98 7.60 9.95
C VAL A 52 7.06 7.99 11.11
N PHE A 53 5.94 7.29 11.26
CA PHE A 53 5.05 7.51 12.38
C PHE A 53 5.68 7.11 13.72
N ALA A 54 6.39 5.98 13.81
CA ALA A 54 7.09 5.62 15.05
C ALA A 54 8.11 6.68 15.48
N GLN A 55 8.70 7.41 14.54
CA GLN A 55 9.55 8.57 14.83
C GLN A 55 8.71 9.78 15.30
N ALA A 56 7.57 10.06 14.65
CA ALA A 56 6.65 11.12 15.07
C ALA A 56 6.15 10.97 16.51
N GLU A 57 6.01 9.73 17.01
CA GLU A 57 5.56 9.45 18.39
C GLU A 57 6.58 9.93 19.42
N LYS A 58 7.86 9.98 19.04
CA LYS A 58 8.96 10.46 19.90
C LYS A 58 9.09 11.98 19.91
N ASP A 59 8.58 12.67 18.89
CA ASP A 59 8.91 14.08 18.56
C ASP A 59 7.70 15.04 18.65
N ASN A 60 6.71 14.73 19.50
CA ASN A 60 5.39 15.41 19.60
C ASN A 60 4.43 15.13 18.42
N TRP A 61 3.75 13.98 18.54
CA TRP A 61 2.76 13.37 17.63
C TRP A 61 1.59 14.26 17.15
N GLN A 62 1.35 15.40 17.79
CA GLN A 62 0.20 16.25 17.47
C GLN A 62 0.30 16.93 16.09
N THR A 63 1.48 16.97 15.48
CA THR A 63 1.66 17.71 14.24
C THR A 63 1.10 16.93 13.04
N PRO A 64 0.14 17.50 12.27
CA PRO A 64 -0.44 16.86 11.09
C PRO A 64 0.58 16.64 9.95
N ILE A 65 1.79 17.20 10.07
CA ILE A 65 2.85 17.12 9.07
C ILE A 65 3.30 15.68 8.81
N TYR A 66 3.31 14.81 9.82
CA TYR A 66 3.70 13.40 9.63
C TYR A 66 2.64 12.61 8.87
N ALA A 67 1.36 12.89 9.13
CA ALA A 67 0.24 12.34 8.39
C ALA A 67 0.27 12.75 6.92
N LEU A 68 0.40 14.05 6.66
CA LEU A 68 0.51 14.60 5.32
C LEU A 68 1.76 14.08 4.60
N GLY A 69 2.89 13.99 5.32
CA GLY A 69 4.14 13.45 4.81
C GLY A 69 4.02 11.98 4.39
N ALA A 70 3.38 11.15 5.20
CA ALA A 70 3.17 9.73 4.89
C ALA A 70 2.26 9.54 3.65
N ILE A 71 1.12 10.25 3.60
CA ILE A 71 0.19 10.21 2.47
C ILE A 71 0.88 10.71 1.19
N THR A 72 1.61 11.83 1.28
CA THR A 72 2.34 12.42 0.15
C THR A 72 3.45 11.50 -0.33
N PHE A 73 4.23 10.92 0.60
CA PHE A 73 5.26 9.93 0.30
C PHE A 73 4.67 8.75 -0.49
N ARG A 74 3.56 8.18 0.00
CA ARG A 74 2.89 7.07 -0.65
C ARG A 74 2.40 7.42 -2.05
N LEU A 75 1.78 8.59 -2.22
CA LEU A 75 1.31 9.07 -3.51
C LEU A 75 2.47 9.24 -4.51
N LEU A 76 3.52 9.97 -4.12
CA LEU A 76 4.67 10.25 -4.99
C LEU A 76 5.43 8.98 -5.38
N THR A 77 5.72 8.12 -4.41
CA THR A 77 6.41 6.86 -4.69
C THR A 77 5.51 5.89 -5.46
N GLY A 78 4.19 5.95 -5.28
CA GLY A 78 3.23 5.21 -6.09
C GLY A 78 3.24 5.63 -7.56
N PHE A 79 3.23 6.95 -7.83
CA PHE A 79 3.38 7.46 -9.20
C PHE A 79 4.73 7.11 -9.81
N PHE A 80 5.80 7.23 -9.03
CA PHE A 80 7.13 6.83 -9.49
C PHE A 80 7.16 5.35 -9.87
N PHE A 81 6.59 4.48 -9.04
CA PHE A 81 6.55 3.05 -9.31
C PHE A 81 5.68 2.71 -10.53
N LEU A 82 4.53 3.37 -10.71
CA LEU A 82 3.75 3.27 -11.94
C LEU A 82 4.56 3.69 -13.17
N ALA A 83 5.29 4.80 -13.10
CA ALA A 83 6.15 5.25 -14.20
C ALA A 83 7.24 4.22 -14.54
N VAL A 84 7.87 3.62 -13.52
CA VAL A 84 8.83 2.52 -13.71
C VAL A 84 8.18 1.34 -14.40
N LEU A 85 7.00 0.90 -13.95
CA LEU A 85 6.27 -0.18 -14.60
C LEU A 85 6.02 0.18 -16.07
N PHE A 86 5.52 1.38 -16.38
CA PHE A 86 5.25 1.84 -17.74
C PHE A 86 6.47 1.75 -18.66
N VAL A 87 7.65 2.13 -18.16
CA VAL A 87 8.92 2.05 -18.91
C VAL A 87 9.33 0.60 -19.17
N MET A 88 9.00 -0.33 -18.26
CA MET A 88 9.32 -1.75 -18.43
C MET A 88 8.50 -2.46 -19.52
N LYS A 89 7.49 -1.80 -20.13
CA LYS A 89 6.67 -2.34 -21.22
C LYS A 89 6.13 -3.75 -20.92
N LEU A 90 5.59 -3.94 -19.73
CA LEU A 90 4.98 -5.22 -19.34
C LEU A 90 3.76 -5.52 -20.22
N ASP A 91 3.46 -6.80 -20.39
CA ASP A 91 2.21 -7.25 -21.02
C ASP A 91 1.01 -6.85 -20.13
N ASP A 92 -0.19 -6.72 -20.74
CA ASP A 92 -1.46 -6.48 -20.04
C ASP A 92 -1.47 -5.35 -18.99
N MET A 93 -0.76 -4.26 -19.28
CA MET A 93 -0.62 -3.10 -18.39
C MET A 93 -1.91 -2.53 -17.85
N LYS A 94 -2.99 -2.55 -18.64
CA LYS A 94 -4.30 -2.06 -18.19
C LYS A 94 -4.79 -2.84 -16.96
N ALA A 95 -4.68 -4.16 -16.98
CA ALA A 95 -5.09 -5.01 -15.86
C ALA A 95 -4.21 -4.75 -14.63
N LEU A 96 -2.89 -4.66 -14.83
CA LEU A 96 -1.95 -4.34 -13.75
C LEU A 96 -2.23 -2.98 -13.11
N MET A 97 -2.56 -1.96 -13.90
CA MET A 97 -2.91 -0.63 -13.40
C MET A 97 -4.20 -0.64 -12.57
N ILE A 98 -5.24 -1.34 -13.02
CA ILE A 98 -6.49 -1.47 -12.25
C ILE A 98 -6.22 -2.12 -10.89
N GLN A 99 -5.45 -3.20 -10.89
CA GLN A 99 -5.04 -3.89 -9.66
C GLN A 99 -4.18 -3.00 -8.75
N PHE A 100 -3.27 -2.22 -9.34
CA PHE A 100 -2.46 -1.24 -8.61
C PHE A 100 -3.32 -0.17 -7.93
N VAL A 101 -4.26 0.44 -8.67
CA VAL A 101 -5.16 1.47 -8.12
C VAL A 101 -6.05 0.89 -7.03
N GLY A 102 -6.58 -0.32 -7.23
CA GLY A 102 -7.38 -1.03 -6.23
C GLY A 102 -6.61 -1.26 -4.92
N LEU A 103 -5.37 -1.74 -5.02
CA LEU A 103 -4.50 -1.89 -3.85
C LEU A 103 -4.17 -0.54 -3.22
N TYR A 104 -3.76 0.46 -4.01
CA TYR A 104 -3.47 1.82 -3.53
C TYR A 104 -4.60 2.37 -2.66
N LEU A 105 -5.84 2.33 -3.17
CA LEU A 105 -7.01 2.84 -2.44
C LEU A 105 -7.25 2.05 -1.15
N THR A 106 -7.10 0.73 -1.21
CA THR A 106 -7.28 -0.15 -0.03
C THR A 106 -6.27 0.19 1.07
N TYR A 107 -4.98 0.30 0.74
CA TYR A 107 -3.93 0.68 1.69
C TYR A 107 -4.10 2.11 2.21
N LEU A 108 -4.53 3.05 1.35
CA LEU A 108 -4.80 4.44 1.73
C LEU A 108 -5.93 4.52 2.75
N VAL A 109 -7.03 3.78 2.55
CA VAL A 109 -8.14 3.73 3.50
C VAL A 109 -7.66 3.28 4.89
N PHE A 110 -6.86 2.22 4.96
CA PHE A 110 -6.30 1.75 6.23
C PHE A 110 -5.39 2.79 6.90
N GLU A 111 -4.60 3.53 6.12
CA GLU A 111 -3.75 4.60 6.63
C GLU A 111 -4.59 5.77 7.17
N LEU A 112 -5.60 6.21 6.44
CA LEU A 112 -6.51 7.27 6.88
C LEU A 112 -7.21 6.88 8.19
N PHE A 113 -7.72 5.66 8.32
CA PHE A 113 -8.32 5.20 9.58
C PHE A 113 -7.33 5.13 10.75
N ALA A 114 -6.06 4.83 10.48
CA ALA A 114 -5.03 4.82 11.52
C ALA A 114 -4.66 6.23 12.02
N VAL A 115 -4.78 7.22 11.15
CA VAL A 115 -4.35 8.60 11.39
C VAL A 115 -5.50 9.50 11.87
N LEU A 116 -6.72 9.27 11.38
CA LEU A 116 -7.94 10.04 11.69
C LEU A 116 -8.18 10.30 13.19
N PRO A 117 -8.06 9.30 14.10
CA PRO A 117 -8.28 9.53 15.53
C PRO A 117 -7.32 10.56 16.14
N ASN A 118 -6.14 10.72 15.54
CA ASN A 118 -5.10 11.62 16.04
C ASN A 118 -5.25 13.03 15.47
N LEU A 119 -5.69 13.15 14.23
CA LEU A 119 -6.01 14.46 13.62
C LEU A 119 -7.25 15.11 14.25
N ARG A 120 -8.22 14.32 14.73
CA ARG A 120 -9.44 14.83 15.38
C ARG A 120 -9.21 15.36 16.80
N ARG A 121 -8.08 15.00 17.43
CA ARG A 121 -7.75 15.37 18.82
C ARG A 121 -7.02 16.70 18.95
N ASN A 122 -6.59 17.27 17.83
CA ASN A 122 -5.90 18.56 17.73
C ASN A 122 -6.87 19.59 17.12
#